data_AF-A0A537VTR2-F1
#
_entry.id   AF-A0A537VTR2-F1
#
_cell.length_a   1.000
_cell.length_b   1.000
_cell.length_c   1.000
_cell.angle_alpha   90.00
_cell.angle_beta   90.00
_cell.angle_gamma   90.00
#
_symmetry.space_group_name_H-M   'P 1'
#
loop_
_entity.id
_entity.type
_entity.pdbx_description
1 polymer ?
#
loop_
_entity_poly.entity_id
_entity_poly.type
_entity_poly.pdbx_seq_one_letter_code
_entity_poly.pdbx_strand_id
1 'polypeptide(L)'
;MADDRSFGHVGSKMLFENDRVRVWELRLAPGEETPVHRHDHDHLLVQVAGDRIGLLPEPDTQSRFKEPMDVPVRRGEVAFVRKGGVEVARNVGAEEYLEII
;
A
#
# COMPACT_ATOMS: atom_id res chain seq x y z
N MET A 1 -1.72 -18.42 19.03
CA MET A 1 -0.69 -18.82 18.06
C MET A 1 -0.30 -17.55 17.34
N ALA A 2 0.90 -17.03 17.59
CA ALA A 2 1.37 -15.88 16.81
C ALA A 2 1.58 -16.38 15.37
N ASP A 3 0.96 -15.70 14.41
CA ASP A 3 1.11 -16.01 13.00
C ASP A 3 2.58 -15.79 12.61
N ASP A 4 3.26 -16.86 12.19
CA ASP A 4 4.69 -16.89 11.82
C ASP A 4 4.92 -16.35 10.39
N ARG A 5 3.91 -15.68 9.84
CA ARG A 5 3.93 -15.07 8.52
C ARG A 5 4.87 -13.87 8.51
N SER A 6 5.89 -13.94 7.67
CA SER A 6 6.76 -12.79 7.37
C SER A 6 6.06 -11.84 6.40
N PHE A 7 6.00 -10.56 6.75
CA PHE A 7 5.42 -9.49 5.94
C PHE A 7 6.52 -8.63 5.29
N GLY A 8 6.25 -8.16 4.08
CA GLY A 8 7.03 -7.12 3.44
C GLY A 8 6.78 -5.73 4.07
N HIS A 9 7.53 -4.75 3.60
CA HIS A 9 7.31 -3.34 3.94
C HIS A 9 6.14 -2.76 3.13
N VAL A 10 5.50 -1.73 3.68
CA VAL A 10 4.41 -0.98 3.01
C VAL A 10 4.89 -0.19 1.79
N GLY A 11 6.19 0.11 1.70
CA GLY A 11 6.81 0.79 0.56
C GLY A 11 8.13 0.15 0.15
N SER A 12 8.62 0.49 -1.03
CA SER A 12 9.85 -0.07 -1.60
C SER A 12 11.12 0.63 -1.11
N LYS A 13 11.02 1.89 -0.65
CA LYS A 13 12.18 2.65 -0.15
C LYS A 13 11.80 3.57 1.01
N MET A 14 12.54 3.50 2.11
CA MET A 14 12.44 4.47 3.19
C MET A 14 13.07 5.80 2.76
N LEU A 15 12.30 6.89 2.83
CA LEU A 15 12.78 8.24 2.52
C LEU A 15 13.18 9.01 3.78
N PHE A 16 12.43 8.82 4.87
CA PHE A 16 12.65 9.52 6.13
C PHE A 16 12.08 8.73 7.30
N GLU A 17 12.76 8.76 8.44
CA GLU A 17 12.29 8.14 9.68
C GLU A 17 12.73 8.97 10.89
N ASN A 18 11.83 9.11 11.87
CA ASN A 18 12.14 9.61 13.20
C ASN A 18 11.21 8.95 14.23
N ASP A 19 11.31 9.38 15.50
CA ASP A 19 10.53 8.84 16.63
C ASP A 19 9.00 8.99 16.51
N ARG A 20 8.50 9.70 15.48
CA ARG A 20 7.07 9.97 15.30
C ARG A 20 6.52 9.44 14.00
N VAL A 21 7.27 9.50 12.91
CA VAL A 21 6.80 9.20 11.57
C VAL A 21 7.85 8.48 10.74
N ARG A 22 7.37 7.66 9.81
CA ARG A 22 8.13 7.09 8.70
C ARG A 22 7.50 7.59 7.42
N VAL A 23 8.32 7.89 6.43
CA VAL A 23 7.90 8.28 5.09
C VAL A 23 8.51 7.30 4.12
N TRP A 24 7.67 6.58 3.39
CA TRP A 24 8.09 5.63 2.38
C TRP A 24 7.76 6.13 0.97
N GLU A 25 8.57 5.70 0.02
CA GLU A 25 8.24 5.66 -1.40
C GLU A 25 7.76 4.25 -1.73
N LEU A 26 6.65 4.14 -2.46
CA LEU A 26 6.25 2.93 -3.16
C LEU A 26 6.27 3.20 -4.67
N ARG A 27 7.06 2.41 -5.39
CA ARG A 27 7.12 2.38 -6.86
C ARG A 27 6.77 1.00 -7.35
N LEU A 28 5.90 0.94 -8.36
CA LEU A 28 5.53 -0.30 -9.03
C LEU A 28 5.46 -0.06 -10.55
N ALA A 29 6.19 -0.84 -11.32
CA ALA A 29 6.02 -0.91 -12.77
C ALA A 29 4.63 -1.48 -13.13
N PRO A 30 4.12 -1.25 -14.35
CA PRO A 30 2.87 -1.88 -14.80
C PRO A 30 2.90 -3.41 -14.62
N GLY A 31 1.91 -3.93 -13.90
CA GLY A 31 1.77 -5.34 -13.57
C GLY A 31 2.52 -5.80 -12.31
N GLU A 32 3.43 -5.00 -11.77
CA GLU A 32 4.20 -5.30 -10.54
C GLU A 32 3.33 -5.20 -9.29
N GLU A 33 3.67 -5.98 -8.27
CA GLU A 33 2.97 -6.02 -7.00
C GLU A 33 3.93 -5.99 -5.81
N THR A 34 3.47 -5.46 -4.69
CA THR A 34 4.20 -5.55 -3.42
C THR A 34 4.22 -6.99 -2.91
N PRO A 35 5.18 -7.38 -2.07
CA PRO A 35 4.96 -8.49 -1.16
C PRO A 35 3.71 -8.22 -0.30
N VAL A 36 3.12 -9.29 0.25
CA VAL A 36 2.06 -9.13 1.25
C VAL A 36 2.63 -8.34 2.43
N HIS A 37 1.94 -7.28 2.82
CA HIS A 37 2.35 -6.42 3.92
C HIS A 37 1.17 -6.14 4.85
N ARG A 38 1.49 -5.68 6.05
CA ARG A 38 0.51 -5.31 7.07
C ARG A 38 0.67 -3.84 7.44
N HIS A 39 -0.44 -3.13 7.49
CA HIS A 39 -0.48 -1.78 8.05
C HIS A 39 -0.45 -1.86 9.58
N ASP A 40 0.74 -1.92 10.18
CA ASP A 40 0.91 -1.91 11.64
C ASP A 40 0.53 -0.57 12.29
N HIS A 41 0.50 0.50 11.49
CA HIS A 41 0.12 1.86 11.88
C HIS A 41 -0.97 2.42 10.97
N ASP A 42 -1.57 3.53 11.37
CA ASP A 42 -2.40 4.33 10.48
C ASP A 42 -1.49 5.04 9.47
N HIS A 43 -1.89 5.09 8.20
CA HIS A 43 -1.10 5.65 7.10
C HIS A 43 -1.86 6.74 6.35
N LEU A 44 -1.10 7.68 5.77
CA LEU A 44 -1.59 8.60 4.76
C LEU A 44 -0.95 8.20 3.43
N LEU A 45 -1.76 7.73 2.50
CA LEU A 45 -1.31 7.33 1.17
C LEU A 45 -1.50 8.51 0.23
N VAL A 46 -0.41 9.06 -0.29
CA VAL A 46 -0.39 10.24 -1.17
C VAL A 46 -0.04 9.82 -2.59
N GLN A 47 -1.03 9.86 -3.48
CA GLN A 47 -0.87 9.43 -4.86
C GLN A 47 -0.11 10.49 -5.66
N VAL A 48 1.08 10.15 -6.18
CA VAL A 48 1.94 11.08 -6.92
C VAL A 48 1.87 10.82 -8.43
N ALA A 49 1.90 9.56 -8.86
CA ALA A 49 1.80 9.18 -10.27
C ALA A 49 1.18 7.78 -10.45
N GLY A 50 0.75 7.48 -11.68
CA GLY A 50 0.03 6.26 -12.04
C GLY A 50 -1.39 6.56 -12.52
N ASP A 51 -2.07 5.52 -12.98
CA ASP A 51 -3.43 5.56 -13.54
C ASP A 51 -4.39 4.61 -12.82
N ARG A 52 -3.94 3.43 -12.35
CA ARG A 52 -4.79 2.49 -11.60
C ARG A 52 -3.99 1.60 -10.66
N ILE A 53 -4.46 1.46 -9.42
CA ILE A 53 -3.89 0.55 -8.42
C ILE A 53 -4.95 -0.47 -7.97
N GLY A 54 -4.56 -1.73 -7.91
CA GLY A 54 -5.36 -2.83 -7.39
C GLY A 54 -5.02 -3.09 -5.92
N LEU A 55 -6.05 -3.14 -5.10
CA LEU A 55 -6.01 -3.59 -3.71
C LEU A 55 -6.43 -5.05 -3.67
N LEU A 56 -5.55 -5.92 -3.17
CA LEU A 56 -5.80 -7.36 -3.01
C LEU A 56 -5.72 -7.71 -1.51
N PRO A 57 -6.86 -7.70 -0.79
CA PRO A 57 -6.86 -7.98 0.65
C PRO A 57 -6.61 -9.47 0.94
N GLU A 58 -5.88 -9.75 2.02
CA GLU A 58 -5.74 -11.11 2.52
C GLU A 58 -6.95 -11.54 3.36
N PRO A 59 -7.25 -12.85 3.47
CA PRO A 59 -8.42 -13.33 4.23
C PRO A 59 -8.45 -12.91 5.70
N ASP A 60 -7.27 -12.72 6.30
CA ASP A 60 -7.08 -12.31 7.70
C ASP A 60 -6.99 -10.78 7.89
N THR A 61 -7.14 -10.00 6.81
CA THR A 61 -7.16 -8.53 6.88
C THR A 61 -8.19 -8.06 7.90
N GLN A 62 -7.87 -7.05 8.69
CA GLN A 62 -8.84 -6.37 9.58
C GLN A 62 -9.41 -5.10 8.95
N SER A 63 -8.97 -4.76 7.73
CA SER A 63 -9.52 -3.65 6.94
C SER A 63 -11.02 -3.82 6.68
N ARG A 64 -11.73 -2.71 6.45
CA ARG A 64 -13.12 -2.73 5.97
C ARG A 64 -13.24 -3.25 4.53
N PHE A 65 -12.15 -3.21 3.77
CA PHE A 65 -12.08 -3.68 2.39
C PHE A 65 -11.69 -5.16 2.42
N LYS A 66 -12.69 -6.03 2.20
CA LYS A 66 -12.53 -7.49 2.24
C LYS A 66 -12.42 -8.14 0.87
N GLU A 67 -12.82 -7.42 -0.16
CA GLU A 67 -12.85 -7.90 -1.54
C GLU A 67 -11.83 -7.13 -2.38
N PRO A 68 -11.22 -7.77 -3.38
CA PRO A 68 -10.36 -7.09 -4.36
C PRO A 68 -11.05 -5.90 -5.02
N MET A 69 -10.31 -4.83 -5.25
CA MET A 69 -10.81 -3.68 -5.99
C MET A 69 -9.70 -2.91 -6.70
N ASP A 70 -10.05 -2.37 -7.86
CA ASP A 70 -9.19 -1.44 -8.59
C ASP A 70 -9.65 0.00 -8.34
N VAL A 71 -8.69 0.86 -8.00
CA VAL A 71 -8.92 2.26 -7.70
C VAL A 71 -8.21 3.11 -8.76
N PRO A 72 -8.91 4.07 -9.41
CA PRO A 72 -8.24 5.01 -10.28
C PRO A 72 -7.30 5.90 -9.46
N VAL A 73 -6.08 6.10 -9.96
CA VAL A 73 -5.12 7.00 -9.33
C VAL A 73 -5.46 8.43 -9.71
N ARG A 74 -5.59 9.30 -8.70
CA ARG A 74 -5.76 10.74 -8.88
C ARG A 74 -4.56 11.43 -8.24
N ARG A 75 -3.73 12.06 -9.07
CA ARG A 75 -2.55 12.78 -8.59
C ARG A 75 -2.94 13.82 -7.54
N GLY A 76 -2.29 13.77 -6.38
CA GLY A 76 -2.54 14.62 -5.22
C GLY A 76 -3.67 14.14 -4.30
N GLU A 77 -4.39 13.06 -4.64
CA GLU A 77 -5.34 12.44 -3.72
C GLU A 77 -4.60 11.84 -2.52
N VAL A 78 -5.18 12.04 -1.33
CA VAL A 78 -4.66 11.54 -0.06
C VAL A 78 -5.70 10.63 0.57
N ALA A 79 -5.36 9.36 0.76
CA ALA A 79 -6.22 8.40 1.43
C ALA A 79 -5.71 8.12 2.85
N PHE A 80 -6.61 8.23 3.83
CA PHE A 80 -6.32 7.78 5.19
C PHE A 80 -6.67 6.29 5.33
N VAL A 81 -5.67 5.47 5.67
CA VAL A 81 -5.82 4.03 5.88
C VAL A 81 -5.57 3.70 7.34
N ARG A 82 -6.57 3.10 8.00
CA ARG A 82 -6.42 2.63 9.39
C ARG A 82 -5.55 1.38 9.43
N LYS A 83 -4.81 1.23 10.53
CA LYS A 83 -4.04 0.03 10.83
C LYS A 83 -4.91 -1.23 10.83
N GLY A 84 -4.25 -2.37 10.60
CA GLY A 84 -4.84 -3.71 10.61
C GLY A 84 -5.15 -4.27 9.22
N GLY A 85 -5.03 -3.46 8.16
CA GLY A 85 -5.06 -3.98 6.79
C GLY A 85 -3.90 -4.93 6.52
N VAL A 86 -4.20 -6.06 5.87
CA VAL A 86 -3.22 -6.99 5.31
C VAL A 86 -3.56 -7.15 3.84
N GLU A 87 -2.63 -6.82 2.96
CA GLU A 87 -2.91 -6.72 1.53
C GLU A 87 -1.65 -6.81 0.66
N VAL A 88 -1.90 -6.99 -0.63
CA VAL A 88 -0.97 -6.71 -1.72
C VAL A 88 -1.51 -5.52 -2.51
N ALA A 89 -0.63 -4.56 -2.81
CA ALA A 89 -0.89 -3.51 -3.78
C ALA A 89 -0.29 -3.91 -5.11
N ARG A 90 -1.09 -3.87 -6.18
CA ARG A 90 -0.66 -4.22 -7.54
C ARG A 90 -0.92 -3.07 -8.48
N ASN A 91 0.08 -2.67 -9.25
CA ASN A 91 -0.15 -1.76 -10.36
C ASN A 91 -0.87 -2.50 -11.49
N VAL A 92 -2.18 -2.26 -11.61
CA VAL A 92 -3.05 -2.83 -12.65
C VAL A 92 -3.25 -1.87 -13.82
N GLY A 93 -2.58 -0.71 -13.78
CA GLY A 93 -2.58 0.30 -14.82
C GLY A 93 -1.47 0.11 -15.84
N ALA A 94 -1.32 1.11 -16.70
CA ALA A 94 -0.32 1.14 -17.78
C ALA A 94 0.86 2.09 -17.52
N GLU A 95 0.75 2.97 -16.51
CA GLU A 95 1.81 3.90 -16.12
C GLU A 95 2.57 3.41 -14.88
N GLU A 96 3.80 3.90 -14.65
CA GLU A 96 4.48 3.66 -13.38
C GLU A 96 3.68 4.27 -12.23
N TYR A 97 3.41 3.46 -11.20
CA TYR A 97 2.75 3.90 -9.99
C TYR A 97 3.78 4.47 -9.01
N LEU A 98 3.48 5.64 -8.45
CA LEU A 98 4.27 6.28 -7.41
C LEU A 98 3.36 6.82 -6.30
N GLU A 99 3.64 6.38 -5.08
CA GLU A 99 2.94 6.80 -3.88
C GLU A 99 3.92 7.13 -2.76
N ILE A 100 3.56 8.13 -1.95
CA ILE A 100 4.24 8.45 -0.70
C ILE A 100 3.35 8.03 0.46
N ILE A 101 3.92 7.29 1.40
CA ILE A 101 3.21 6.66 2.53
C ILE A 101 3.75 7.18 3.85
#